data_AF-A0A353F5L1-F1
#
_entry.id   AF-A0A353F5L1-F1
#
_cell.length_a   1.000
_cell.length_b   1.000
_cell.length_c   1.000
_cell.angle_alpha   90.00
_cell.angle_beta   90.00
_cell.angle_gamma   90.00
#
_symmetry.space_group_name_H-M   'P 1'
#
loop_
_entity.id
_entity.type
_entity.pdbx_description
1 polymer ?
#
loop_
_entity_poly.entity_id
_entity_poly.type
_entity_poly.pdbx_seq_one_letter_code
_entity_poly.pdbx_strand_id
1 'polypeptide(L)'
;MLACSFFFVGCLEDERKVDLEDLKRKLDGVAFDKESTNKFIDLAKVKLAELKIAERDFKKAGEINESISNVTKTLEEVTALIDEVKASLEASELGFEDYQAKYRAKVRKDVVGKNLDLSATKGEDFKEVRVLSVNPVEIRIYQTSGPQSVPISEIPKEVREMLQMSEEEAEAHRSKLRDNAKVREERYKEWKEGLADRKSEAAQKAIAKRLKDIQTEVEDIENSMNLRLLKIQDLKSRSSQWQRDYSLARGDKQREKALGYSQMYRDKAQKLNDLNSDGNLVIARLRSEEEDLKKMQQPGG
;
A
#
# COMPACT_ATOMS: atom_id res chain seq x y z
N MET A 1 -69.85 135.97 26.40
CA MET A 1 -69.82 136.71 25.11
C MET A 1 -68.71 136.05 24.29
N LEU A 2 -69.04 135.45 23.14
CA LEU A 2 -68.87 136.03 21.79
C LEU A 2 -67.39 136.40 21.50
N ALA A 3 -66.73 135.93 20.44
CA ALA A 3 -67.24 135.22 19.26
C ALA A 3 -66.14 134.44 18.48
N CYS A 4 -66.57 133.53 17.58
CA CYS A 4 -66.06 133.22 16.22
C CYS A 4 -64.55 132.89 15.98
N SER A 5 -64.12 132.07 15.00
CA SER A 5 -64.83 131.27 13.98
C SER A 5 -63.88 130.34 13.19
N PHE A 6 -64.38 129.14 12.80
CA PHE A 6 -64.08 128.30 11.62
C PHE A 6 -62.66 128.18 10.99
N PHE A 7 -62.16 126.94 10.86
CA PHE A 7 -61.52 126.24 9.70
C PHE A 7 -61.01 124.85 10.21
N PHE A 8 -60.82 123.74 9.46
CA PHE A 8 -61.55 123.07 8.35
C PHE A 8 -60.91 121.67 8.07
N VAL A 9 -61.61 120.72 7.40
CA VAL A 9 -61.09 119.38 6.91
C VAL A 9 -60.80 118.37 8.06
N GLY A 10 -61.10 117.06 8.04
CA GLY A 10 -61.02 115.97 7.03
C GLY A 10 -59.80 115.07 7.37
N CYS A 11 -59.71 113.74 7.18
CA CYS A 11 -60.39 112.74 6.34
C CYS A 11 -60.57 111.42 7.16
N LEU A 12 -61.52 110.51 6.90
CA LEU A 12 -61.75 109.65 5.72
C LEU A 12 -60.67 108.55 5.53
N GLU A 13 -61.11 107.30 5.71
CA GLU A 13 -60.57 106.00 5.25
C GLU A 13 -59.10 105.90 4.79
N ASP A 14 -58.25 105.30 5.64
CA ASP A 14 -56.95 104.75 5.22
C ASP A 14 -57.10 103.29 4.77
N GLU A 15 -57.24 103.08 3.47
CA GLU A 15 -57.01 101.78 2.84
C GLU A 15 -55.57 101.33 3.13
N ARG A 16 -55.38 100.13 3.70
CA ARG A 16 -54.06 99.51 3.75
C ARG A 16 -53.56 99.25 2.33
N LYS A 17 -52.76 100.16 1.80
CA LYS A 17 -51.99 99.95 0.56
C LYS A 17 -51.00 98.82 0.78
N VAL A 18 -51.42 97.62 0.40
CA VAL A 18 -50.61 96.42 0.36
C VAL A 18 -49.52 96.63 -0.70
N ASP A 19 -48.26 96.60 -0.29
CA ASP A 19 -47.14 96.71 -1.23
C ASP A 19 -47.02 95.42 -2.06
N LEU A 20 -47.52 95.50 -3.29
CA LEU A 20 -47.67 94.36 -4.20
C LEU A 20 -46.32 93.81 -4.67
N GLU A 21 -45.27 94.63 -4.76
CA GLU A 21 -43.92 94.15 -5.14
C GLU A 21 -43.27 93.35 -4.01
N ASP A 22 -43.45 93.79 -2.76
CA ASP A 22 -42.85 93.13 -1.61
C ASP A 22 -43.56 91.80 -1.27
N LEU A 23 -44.90 91.74 -1.48
CA LEU A 23 -45.62 90.47 -1.49
C LEU A 23 -45.18 89.54 -2.64
N LYS A 24 -44.95 90.08 -3.84
CA LYS A 24 -44.50 89.28 -4.99
C LYS A 24 -43.14 88.64 -4.72
N ARG A 25 -42.15 89.39 -4.21
CA ARG A 25 -40.84 88.84 -3.82
C ARG A 25 -40.94 87.75 -2.75
N LYS A 26 -41.83 87.92 -1.76
CA LYS A 26 -42.09 86.90 -0.73
C LYS A 26 -42.75 85.65 -1.33
N LEU A 27 -43.68 85.81 -2.26
CA LEU A 27 -44.31 84.71 -2.98
C LEU A 27 -43.31 83.94 -3.86
N ASP A 28 -42.44 84.65 -4.57
CA ASP A 28 -41.37 84.08 -5.40
C ASP A 28 -40.35 83.30 -4.53
N GLY A 29 -39.98 83.84 -3.36
CA GLY A 29 -39.13 83.15 -2.38
C GLY A 29 -39.77 81.87 -1.83
N VAL A 30 -41.05 81.93 -1.43
CA VAL A 30 -41.81 80.73 -0.98
C VAL A 30 -41.98 79.71 -2.10
N ALA A 31 -42.12 80.15 -3.36
CA ALA A 31 -42.16 79.26 -4.52
C ALA A 31 -40.82 78.54 -4.73
N PHE A 32 -39.70 79.25 -4.61
CA PHE A 32 -38.35 78.67 -4.67
C PHE A 32 -38.10 77.67 -3.54
N ASP A 33 -38.44 78.01 -2.30
CA ASP A 33 -38.29 77.12 -1.14
C ASP A 33 -39.15 75.85 -1.29
N LYS A 34 -40.37 75.99 -1.83
CA LYS A 34 -41.25 74.87 -2.17
C LYS A 34 -40.68 73.98 -3.27
N GLU A 35 -40.06 74.55 -4.30
CA GLU A 35 -39.40 73.77 -5.35
C GLU A 35 -38.16 73.04 -4.82
N SER A 36 -37.36 73.71 -4.00
CA SER A 36 -36.17 73.16 -3.33
C SER A 36 -36.51 72.00 -2.39
N THR A 37 -37.53 72.19 -1.53
CA THR A 37 -38.01 71.13 -0.63
C THR A 37 -38.62 69.95 -1.38
N ASN A 38 -39.36 70.17 -2.49
CA ASN A 38 -39.84 69.08 -3.34
C ASN A 38 -38.68 68.26 -3.94
N LYS A 39 -37.64 68.93 -4.48
CA LYS A 39 -36.43 68.25 -5.00
C LYS A 39 -35.73 67.43 -3.92
N PHE A 40 -35.62 67.95 -2.69
CA PHE A 40 -35.07 67.20 -1.56
C PHE A 40 -35.93 65.99 -1.17
N ILE A 41 -37.25 66.16 -1.12
CA ILE A 41 -38.22 65.09 -0.81
C ILE A 41 -38.13 63.97 -1.86
N ASP A 42 -38.03 64.31 -3.14
CA ASP A 42 -37.93 63.31 -4.22
C ASP A 42 -36.58 62.59 -4.21
N LEU A 43 -35.47 63.29 -3.93
CA LEU A 43 -34.17 62.65 -3.68
C LEU A 43 -34.23 61.69 -2.47
N ALA A 44 -34.91 62.08 -1.39
CA ALA A 44 -35.09 61.26 -0.20
C ALA A 44 -35.95 60.01 -0.48
N LYS A 45 -37.01 60.13 -1.31
CA LYS A 45 -37.81 58.97 -1.76
C LYS A 45 -36.96 57.97 -2.56
N VAL A 46 -36.11 58.45 -3.47
CA VAL A 46 -35.20 57.59 -4.26
C VAL A 46 -34.24 56.84 -3.33
N LYS A 47 -33.54 57.55 -2.43
CA LYS A 47 -32.64 56.92 -1.45
C LYS A 47 -33.36 55.93 -0.53
N LEU A 48 -34.59 56.21 -0.12
CA LEU A 48 -35.40 55.27 0.66
C LEU A 48 -35.78 54.02 -0.13
N ALA A 49 -36.02 54.14 -1.44
CA ALA A 49 -36.28 52.99 -2.30
C ALA A 49 -35.02 52.13 -2.49
N GLU A 50 -33.85 52.74 -2.68
CA GLU A 50 -32.55 52.07 -2.75
C GLU A 50 -32.23 51.31 -1.45
N LEU A 51 -32.40 51.96 -0.29
CA LEU A 51 -32.21 51.31 1.02
C LEU A 51 -33.17 50.13 1.23
N LYS A 52 -34.42 50.22 0.78
CA LYS A 52 -35.39 49.11 0.81
C LYS A 52 -35.06 47.97 -0.16
N ILE A 53 -34.20 48.19 -1.15
CA ILE A 53 -33.66 47.12 -2.01
C ILE A 53 -32.48 46.47 -1.28
N ALA A 54 -31.52 47.28 -0.81
CA ALA A 54 -30.37 46.81 -0.04
C ALA A 54 -30.76 45.97 1.20
N GLU A 55 -31.80 46.36 1.94
CA GLU A 55 -32.31 45.59 3.09
C GLU A 55 -32.85 44.20 2.68
N ARG A 56 -33.52 44.10 1.52
CA ARG A 56 -34.03 42.83 0.99
C ARG A 56 -32.90 41.93 0.50
N ASP A 57 -31.89 42.51 -0.15
CA ASP A 57 -30.75 41.74 -0.64
C ASP A 57 -29.83 41.30 0.51
N PHE A 58 -29.72 42.09 1.59
CA PHE A 58 -29.05 41.68 2.82
C PHE A 58 -29.75 40.51 3.51
N LYS A 59 -31.10 40.49 3.55
CA LYS A 59 -31.87 39.35 4.09
C LYS A 59 -31.63 38.06 3.28
N LYS A 60 -31.69 38.14 1.95
CA LYS A 60 -31.34 37.00 1.07
C LYS A 60 -29.89 36.53 1.26
N ALA A 61 -28.94 37.44 1.45
CA ALA A 61 -27.55 37.09 1.71
C ALA A 61 -27.40 36.31 3.04
N GLY A 62 -28.19 36.66 4.06
CA GLY A 62 -28.30 35.89 5.31
C GLY A 62 -28.81 34.47 5.08
N GLU A 63 -29.95 34.32 4.39
CA GLU A 63 -30.55 33.00 4.04
C GLU A 63 -29.57 32.13 3.24
N ILE A 64 -28.87 32.73 2.27
CA ILE A 64 -27.83 32.06 1.47
C ILE A 64 -26.68 31.60 2.38
N ASN A 65 -26.20 32.45 3.30
CA ASN A 65 -25.10 32.10 4.20
C ASN A 65 -25.45 30.97 5.18
N GLU A 66 -26.68 30.92 5.69
CA GLU A 66 -27.19 29.79 6.47
C GLU A 66 -27.24 28.50 5.64
N SER A 67 -27.72 28.59 4.39
CA SER A 67 -27.75 27.44 3.48
C SER A 67 -26.34 26.91 3.16
N ILE A 68 -25.36 27.80 2.96
CA ILE A 68 -23.95 27.46 2.75
C ILE A 68 -23.40 26.76 4.00
N SER A 69 -23.63 27.30 5.21
CA SER A 69 -23.14 26.69 6.46
C SER A 69 -23.69 25.26 6.65
N ASN A 70 -24.96 25.03 6.32
CA ASN A 70 -25.56 23.69 6.37
C ASN A 70 -24.95 22.75 5.31
N VAL A 71 -24.78 23.22 4.08
CA VAL A 71 -24.13 22.44 3.01
C VAL A 71 -22.69 22.08 3.38
N THR A 72 -21.91 23.02 3.93
CA THR A 72 -20.54 22.76 4.40
C THR A 72 -20.49 21.68 5.46
N LYS A 73 -21.37 21.71 6.48
CA LYS A 73 -21.46 20.63 7.48
C LYS A 73 -21.77 19.27 6.85
N THR A 74 -22.76 19.21 5.96
CA THR A 74 -23.07 17.94 5.26
C THR A 74 -21.92 17.46 4.38
N LEU A 75 -21.12 18.37 3.81
CA LEU A 75 -19.93 18.02 3.02
C LEU A 75 -18.81 17.46 3.90
N GLU A 76 -18.59 18.05 5.08
CA GLU A 76 -17.65 17.56 6.09
C GLU A 76 -18.05 16.15 6.58
N GLU A 77 -19.32 15.95 6.92
CA GLU A 77 -19.88 14.64 7.32
C GLU A 77 -19.73 13.59 6.21
N VAL A 78 -20.08 13.93 4.96
CA VAL A 78 -19.94 13.01 3.81
C VAL A 78 -18.47 12.70 3.51
N THR A 79 -17.56 13.66 3.68
CA THR A 79 -16.12 13.43 3.47
C THR A 79 -15.56 12.49 4.54
N ALA A 80 -15.93 12.67 5.81
CA ALA A 80 -15.53 11.76 6.89
C ALA A 80 -16.03 10.32 6.65
N LEU A 81 -17.28 10.15 6.20
CA LEU A 81 -17.84 8.84 5.83
C LEU A 81 -17.11 8.22 4.63
N ILE A 82 -16.74 9.01 3.62
CA ILE A 82 -15.97 8.53 2.46
C ILE A 82 -14.60 8.01 2.92
N ASP A 83 -13.91 8.71 3.82
CA ASP A 83 -12.59 8.30 4.30
C ASP A 83 -12.66 7.09 5.24
N GLU A 84 -13.71 6.97 6.07
CA GLU A 84 -13.98 5.74 6.85
C GLU A 84 -14.24 4.53 5.92
N VAL A 85 -15.04 4.70 4.88
CA VAL A 85 -15.33 3.64 3.90
C VAL A 85 -14.08 3.24 3.12
N LYS A 86 -13.21 4.18 2.72
CA LYS A 86 -11.90 3.87 2.11
C LYS A 86 -11.01 3.07 3.06
N ALA A 87 -10.86 3.50 4.31
CA ALA A 87 -10.04 2.79 5.29
C ALA A 87 -10.58 1.38 5.58
N SER A 88 -11.90 1.21 5.60
CA SER A 88 -12.56 -0.10 5.74
C SER A 88 -12.33 -1.00 4.51
N LEU A 89 -12.35 -0.43 3.30
CA LEU A 89 -12.04 -1.12 2.06
C LEU A 89 -10.58 -1.58 2.04
N GLU A 90 -9.62 -0.68 2.28
CA GLU A 90 -8.19 -1.01 2.33
C GLU A 90 -7.87 -2.10 3.37
N ALA A 91 -8.46 -2.01 4.57
CA ALA A 91 -8.31 -3.03 5.61
C ALA A 91 -8.92 -4.38 5.20
N SER A 92 -10.03 -4.37 4.46
CA SER A 92 -10.68 -5.58 3.94
C SER A 92 -9.89 -6.22 2.79
N GLU A 93 -9.31 -5.41 1.90
CA GLU A 93 -8.44 -5.85 0.81
C GLU A 93 -7.17 -6.50 1.38
N LEU A 94 -6.49 -5.86 2.34
CA LEU A 94 -5.35 -6.44 3.06
C LEU A 94 -5.74 -7.77 3.75
N GLY A 95 -6.88 -7.82 4.44
CA GLY A 95 -7.38 -9.06 5.06
C GLY A 95 -7.66 -10.18 4.04
N PHE A 96 -8.13 -9.82 2.85
CA PHE A 96 -8.38 -10.75 1.74
C PHE A 96 -7.08 -11.26 1.10
N GLU A 97 -6.10 -10.40 0.83
CA GLU A 97 -4.77 -10.81 0.34
C GLU A 97 -4.10 -11.78 1.30
N ASP A 98 -4.15 -11.48 2.60
CA ASP A 98 -3.55 -12.26 3.67
C ASP A 98 -4.24 -13.63 3.82
N TYR A 99 -5.57 -13.69 3.66
CA TYR A 99 -6.33 -14.93 3.55
C TYR A 99 -5.96 -15.73 2.29
N GLN A 100 -5.88 -15.06 1.13
CA GLN A 100 -5.55 -15.67 -0.16
C GLN A 100 -4.14 -16.26 -0.15
N ALA A 101 -3.16 -15.57 0.45
CA ALA A 101 -1.81 -16.07 0.65
C ALA A 101 -1.76 -17.31 1.56
N LYS A 102 -2.49 -17.30 2.69
CA LYS A 102 -2.63 -18.46 3.59
C LYS A 102 -3.30 -19.65 2.88
N TYR A 103 -4.31 -19.41 2.04
CA TYR A 103 -4.98 -20.43 1.25
C TYR A 103 -4.06 -21.03 0.17
N ARG A 104 -3.38 -20.19 -0.62
CA ARG A 104 -2.34 -20.63 -1.59
C ARG A 104 -1.29 -21.50 -0.91
N ALA A 105 -0.74 -21.06 0.23
CA ALA A 105 0.26 -21.80 0.98
C ALA A 105 -0.26 -23.17 1.46
N LYS A 106 -1.52 -23.24 1.90
CA LYS A 106 -2.17 -24.51 2.26
C LYS A 106 -2.30 -25.44 1.06
N VAL A 107 -2.89 -24.98 -0.05
CA VAL A 107 -3.09 -25.79 -1.27
C VAL A 107 -1.77 -26.32 -1.81
N ARG A 108 -0.75 -25.46 -1.92
CA ARG A 108 0.59 -25.84 -2.38
C ARG A 108 1.24 -26.88 -1.46
N LYS A 109 1.09 -26.74 -0.13
CA LYS A 109 1.59 -27.70 0.86
C LYS A 109 0.82 -29.04 0.83
N ASP A 110 -0.48 -29.02 0.57
CA ASP A 110 -1.33 -30.21 0.46
C ASP A 110 -1.04 -31.03 -0.83
N VAL A 111 -0.37 -30.44 -1.83
CA VAL A 111 0.08 -31.11 -3.05
C VAL A 111 1.49 -31.72 -2.90
N VAL A 112 2.33 -31.21 -2.01
CA VAL A 112 3.67 -31.77 -1.75
C VAL A 112 3.59 -33.23 -1.31
N GLY A 113 4.32 -34.10 -2.01
CA GLY A 113 4.36 -35.55 -1.77
C GLY A 113 3.33 -36.36 -2.55
N LYS A 114 2.40 -35.71 -3.28
CA LYS A 114 1.48 -36.39 -4.23
C LYS A 114 2.09 -36.47 -5.62
N ASN A 115 1.55 -37.39 -6.43
CA ASN A 115 1.81 -37.44 -7.87
C ASN A 115 0.90 -36.43 -8.59
N LEU A 116 1.45 -35.78 -9.61
CA LEU A 116 0.77 -34.84 -10.49
C LEU A 116 1.09 -35.21 -11.95
N ASP A 117 0.14 -34.93 -12.83
CA ASP A 117 0.32 -35.08 -14.27
C ASP A 117 0.78 -33.75 -14.87
N LEU A 118 2.02 -33.72 -15.39
CA LEU A 118 2.56 -32.60 -16.18
C LEU A 118 2.75 -32.99 -17.66
N SER A 119 2.20 -34.13 -18.10
CA SER A 119 2.43 -34.68 -19.44
C SER A 119 1.87 -33.81 -20.57
N ALA A 120 0.80 -33.05 -20.30
CA ALA A 120 0.18 -32.15 -21.28
C ALA A 120 1.12 -31.07 -21.84
N THR A 121 2.19 -30.70 -21.11
CA THR A 121 3.23 -29.75 -21.57
C THR A 121 4.62 -30.36 -21.68
N LYS A 122 4.93 -31.44 -20.95
CA LYS A 122 6.28 -32.04 -20.90
C LYS A 122 6.41 -33.45 -21.51
N GLY A 123 5.32 -34.06 -21.98
CA GLY A 123 5.32 -35.39 -22.59
C GLY A 123 5.06 -36.54 -21.60
N GLU A 124 4.87 -37.77 -22.10
CA GLU A 124 4.36 -38.90 -21.30
C GLU A 124 5.21 -39.27 -20.07
N ASP A 125 6.53 -39.03 -20.10
CA ASP A 125 7.45 -39.23 -18.97
C ASP A 125 7.07 -38.40 -17.73
N PHE A 126 6.18 -37.41 -17.89
CA PHE A 126 5.74 -36.50 -16.84
C PHE A 126 4.33 -36.81 -16.28
N LYS A 127 3.75 -37.98 -16.62
CA LYS A 127 2.36 -38.33 -16.30
C LYS A 127 2.06 -38.60 -14.81
N GLU A 128 3.04 -39.11 -14.06
CA GLU A 128 2.92 -39.34 -12.61
C GLU A 128 4.14 -38.80 -11.85
N VAL A 129 4.47 -37.53 -12.06
CA VAL A 129 5.63 -36.92 -11.40
C VAL A 129 5.30 -36.49 -9.98
N ARG A 130 6.18 -36.81 -9.05
CA ARG A 130 5.92 -36.59 -7.63
C ARG A 130 6.43 -35.23 -7.17
N VAL A 131 5.58 -34.40 -6.58
CA VAL A 131 5.97 -33.06 -6.13
C VAL A 131 6.79 -33.11 -4.85
N LEU A 132 7.94 -32.44 -4.86
CA LEU A 132 8.84 -32.23 -3.72
C LEU A 132 8.60 -30.87 -3.05
N SER A 133 8.45 -29.81 -3.84
CA SER A 133 8.12 -28.46 -3.36
C SER A 133 7.40 -27.65 -4.44
N VAL A 134 6.68 -26.61 -4.03
CA VAL A 134 5.99 -25.66 -4.92
C VAL A 134 6.31 -24.25 -4.47
N ASN A 135 6.99 -23.50 -5.33
CA ASN A 135 7.24 -22.07 -5.19
C ASN A 135 6.35 -21.29 -6.17
N PRO A 136 6.16 -19.97 -6.02
CA PRO A 136 5.40 -19.16 -6.99
C PRO A 136 5.95 -19.19 -8.41
N VAL A 137 7.24 -19.51 -8.57
CA VAL A 137 7.98 -19.48 -9.85
C VAL A 137 8.14 -20.88 -10.48
N GLU A 138 8.26 -21.94 -9.66
CA GLU A 138 8.56 -23.30 -10.12
C GLU A 138 7.97 -24.38 -9.19
N ILE A 139 7.64 -25.53 -9.77
CA ILE A 139 7.37 -26.77 -9.03
C ILE A 139 8.62 -27.64 -9.11
N ARG A 140 9.12 -28.12 -7.97
CA ARG A 140 10.16 -29.15 -7.95
C ARG A 140 9.50 -30.52 -7.90
N ILE A 141 9.83 -31.36 -8.87
CA ILE A 141 9.33 -32.73 -9.02
C ILE A 141 10.45 -33.75 -8.84
N TYR A 142 10.08 -35.00 -8.61
CA TYR A 142 10.96 -36.17 -8.63
C TYR A 142 10.64 -37.05 -9.84
N GLN A 143 11.64 -37.26 -10.68
CA GLN A 143 11.62 -38.19 -11.81
C GLN A 143 12.53 -39.40 -11.55
N THR A 144 12.45 -40.40 -12.42
CA THR A 144 13.36 -41.56 -12.46
C THR A 144 14.83 -41.17 -12.63
N SER A 145 15.08 -40.04 -13.30
CA SER A 145 16.39 -39.41 -13.52
C SER A 145 16.91 -38.61 -12.31
N GLY A 146 16.03 -38.22 -11.38
CA GLY A 146 16.37 -37.39 -10.22
C GLY A 146 15.36 -36.26 -9.97
N PRO A 147 15.65 -35.35 -9.02
CA PRO A 147 14.85 -34.15 -8.80
C PRO A 147 15.06 -33.13 -9.93
N GLN A 148 13.97 -32.55 -10.44
CA GLN A 148 13.98 -31.52 -11.49
C GLN A 148 13.04 -30.38 -11.09
N SER A 149 13.40 -29.13 -11.40
CA SER A 149 12.49 -27.98 -11.29
C SER A 149 11.80 -27.72 -12.63
N VAL A 150 10.49 -27.45 -12.59
CA VAL A 150 9.65 -27.10 -13.74
C VAL A 150 9.10 -25.67 -13.52
N PRO A 151 9.43 -24.69 -14.38
CA PRO A 151 8.97 -23.31 -14.26
C PRO A 151 7.48 -23.14 -14.61
N ILE A 152 6.86 -22.07 -14.10
CA ILE A 152 5.45 -21.70 -14.31
C ILE A 152 5.00 -21.67 -15.78
N SER A 153 5.89 -21.33 -16.71
CA SER A 153 5.63 -21.29 -18.14
C SER A 153 5.46 -22.67 -18.78
N GLU A 154 5.95 -23.73 -18.14
CA GLU A 154 5.94 -25.10 -18.64
C GLU A 154 4.99 -26.03 -17.86
N ILE A 155 4.25 -25.49 -16.89
CA ILE A 155 3.26 -26.23 -16.09
C ILE A 155 1.90 -26.18 -16.82
N PRO A 156 1.15 -27.30 -16.93
CA PRO A 156 -0.16 -27.29 -17.59
C PRO A 156 -1.12 -26.32 -16.92
N LYS A 157 -1.99 -25.69 -17.73
CA LYS A 157 -2.93 -24.66 -17.27
C LYS A 157 -3.78 -25.13 -16.08
N GLU A 158 -4.29 -26.35 -16.12
CA GLU A 158 -5.11 -26.96 -15.06
C GLU A 158 -4.35 -27.08 -13.72
N VAL A 159 -3.09 -27.51 -13.78
CA VAL A 159 -2.22 -27.63 -12.59
C VAL A 159 -1.83 -26.26 -12.05
N ARG A 160 -1.59 -25.30 -12.95
CA ARG A 160 -1.28 -23.89 -12.60
C ARG A 160 -2.47 -23.22 -11.89
N GLU A 161 -3.68 -23.45 -12.37
CA GLU A 161 -4.93 -22.97 -11.76
C GLU A 161 -5.21 -23.67 -10.41
N MET A 162 -5.03 -24.99 -10.34
CA MET A 162 -5.13 -25.76 -9.09
C MET A 162 -4.19 -25.23 -8.00
N LEU A 163 -2.94 -24.93 -8.34
CA LEU A 163 -1.92 -24.40 -7.42
C LEU A 163 -2.02 -22.87 -7.22
N GLN A 164 -3.00 -22.23 -7.86
CA GLN A 164 -3.24 -20.79 -7.84
C GLN A 164 -1.97 -19.98 -8.12
N MET A 165 -1.21 -20.39 -9.14
CA MET A 165 0.02 -19.72 -9.57
C MET A 165 -0.30 -18.68 -10.65
N SER A 166 0.13 -17.43 -10.44
CA SER A 166 0.02 -16.35 -11.42
C SER A 166 1.41 -15.82 -11.80
N GLU A 167 1.54 -15.29 -13.03
CA GLU A 167 2.80 -14.68 -13.48
C GLU A 167 3.12 -13.40 -12.68
N GLU A 168 2.10 -12.71 -12.19
CA GLU A 168 2.22 -11.54 -11.29
C GLU A 168 2.85 -11.92 -9.95
N GLU A 169 2.40 -13.01 -9.31
CA GLU A 169 3.00 -13.50 -8.06
C GLU A 169 4.42 -14.03 -8.31
N ALA A 170 4.65 -14.70 -9.45
CA ALA A 170 5.97 -15.15 -9.86
C ALA A 170 6.94 -13.97 -10.04
N GLU A 171 6.51 -12.88 -10.69
CA GLU A 171 7.35 -11.70 -10.92
C GLU A 171 7.58 -10.89 -9.64
N ALA A 172 6.57 -10.73 -8.78
CA ALA A 172 6.73 -10.13 -7.46
C ALA A 172 7.73 -10.93 -6.60
N HIS A 173 7.70 -12.26 -6.67
CA HIS A 173 8.67 -13.13 -6.02
C HIS A 173 10.07 -13.02 -6.65
N ARG A 174 10.18 -12.95 -7.99
CA ARG A 174 11.45 -12.69 -8.70
C ARG A 174 12.04 -11.32 -8.37
N SER A 175 11.21 -10.28 -8.18
CA SER A 175 11.69 -8.97 -7.69
C SER A 175 12.21 -9.08 -6.26
N LYS A 176 11.41 -9.59 -5.32
CA LYS A 176 11.84 -9.77 -3.91
C LYS A 176 13.15 -10.57 -3.80
N LEU A 177 13.39 -11.58 -4.63
CA LEU A 177 14.67 -12.29 -4.66
C LEU A 177 15.83 -11.42 -5.18
N ARG A 178 15.62 -10.62 -6.24
CA ARG A 178 16.61 -9.67 -6.78
C ARG A 178 16.91 -8.54 -5.80
N ASP A 179 15.89 -7.98 -5.17
CA ASP A 179 16.05 -6.86 -4.23
C ASP A 179 16.71 -7.33 -2.92
N ASN A 180 16.35 -8.52 -2.42
CA ASN A 180 17.10 -9.17 -1.34
C ASN A 180 18.54 -9.54 -1.73
N ALA A 181 18.87 -9.70 -3.02
CA ALA A 181 20.25 -9.86 -3.46
C ALA A 181 20.99 -8.52 -3.45
N LYS A 182 20.40 -7.45 -4.00
CA LYS A 182 20.94 -6.08 -3.96
C LYS A 182 21.23 -5.62 -2.53
N VAL A 183 20.27 -5.72 -1.61
CA VAL A 183 20.45 -5.29 -0.20
C VAL A 183 21.59 -6.05 0.49
N ARG A 184 21.84 -7.30 0.12
CA ARG A 184 23.00 -8.07 0.64
C ARG A 184 24.30 -7.66 -0.03
N GLU A 185 24.29 -7.36 -1.33
CA GLU A 185 25.45 -6.86 -2.07
C GLU A 185 25.84 -5.44 -1.61
N GLU A 186 24.86 -4.58 -1.34
CA GLU A 186 25.02 -3.25 -0.75
C GLU A 186 25.61 -3.33 0.65
N ARG A 187 25.04 -4.14 1.56
CA ARG A 187 25.64 -4.39 2.89
C ARG A 187 27.06 -4.95 2.81
N TYR A 188 27.35 -5.80 1.83
CA TYR A 188 28.70 -6.33 1.60
C TYR A 188 29.66 -5.26 1.07
N LYS A 189 29.19 -4.34 0.21
CA LYS A 189 29.94 -3.16 -0.25
C LYS A 189 30.20 -2.17 0.89
N GLU A 190 29.17 -1.78 1.65
CA GLU A 190 29.29 -0.91 2.83
C GLU A 190 30.28 -1.48 3.85
N TRP A 191 30.22 -2.80 4.11
CA TRP A 191 31.17 -3.49 4.99
C TRP A 191 32.60 -3.49 4.43
N LYS A 192 32.77 -3.70 3.12
CA LYS A 192 34.05 -3.65 2.41
C LYS A 192 34.64 -2.23 2.33
N GLU A 193 33.79 -1.22 2.27
CA GLU A 193 34.16 0.21 2.30
C GLU A 193 34.50 0.66 3.73
N GLY A 194 33.79 0.19 4.74
CA GLY A 194 34.17 0.34 6.16
C GLY A 194 35.51 -0.33 6.52
N LEU A 195 35.99 -1.26 5.69
CA LEU A 195 37.31 -1.88 5.76
C LEU A 195 38.37 -1.19 4.87
N ALA A 196 38.06 -0.03 4.25
CA ALA A 196 38.97 0.66 3.32
C ALA A 196 40.29 1.14 3.95
N ASP A 197 40.33 1.38 5.27
CA ASP A 197 41.58 1.56 6.04
C ASP A 197 42.29 0.21 6.29
N ARG A 198 42.58 -0.50 5.18
CA ARG A 198 43.18 -1.85 5.09
C ARG A 198 44.56 -1.98 5.76
N LYS A 199 45.17 -0.86 6.16
CA LYS A 199 46.47 -0.80 6.85
C LYS A 199 46.34 -0.74 8.38
N SER A 200 45.13 -0.55 8.92
CA SER A 200 44.93 -0.55 10.37
C SER A 200 45.00 -1.97 10.93
N GLU A 201 45.68 -2.14 12.07
CA GLU A 201 45.73 -3.41 12.79
C GLU A 201 44.33 -3.89 13.21
N ALA A 202 43.39 -2.95 13.41
CA ALA A 202 41.99 -3.21 13.68
C ALA A 202 41.26 -3.87 12.50
N ALA A 203 41.44 -3.38 11.26
CA ALA A 203 40.85 -3.99 10.07
C ALA A 203 41.41 -5.40 9.82
N GLN A 204 42.71 -5.61 10.00
CA GLN A 204 43.32 -6.94 9.88
C GLN A 204 42.82 -7.91 10.96
N LYS A 205 42.64 -7.46 12.21
CA LYS A 205 42.02 -8.26 13.29
C LYS A 205 40.55 -8.58 12.99
N ALA A 206 39.79 -7.65 12.40
CA ALA A 206 38.40 -7.88 12.00
C ALA A 206 38.29 -8.94 10.89
N ILE A 207 39.14 -8.86 9.85
CA ILE A 207 39.22 -9.86 8.78
C ILE A 207 39.63 -11.23 9.33
N ALA A 208 40.67 -11.29 10.17
CA ALA A 208 41.13 -12.53 10.78
C ALA A 208 40.06 -13.17 11.70
N LYS A 209 39.29 -12.35 12.42
CA LYS A 209 38.14 -12.82 13.20
C LYS A 209 37.07 -13.39 12.28
N ARG A 210 36.63 -12.65 11.25
CA ARG A 210 35.58 -13.11 10.33
C ARG A 210 35.96 -14.39 9.59
N LEU A 211 37.23 -14.54 9.18
CA LEU A 211 37.75 -15.79 8.61
C LEU A 211 37.60 -16.98 9.57
N LYS A 212 37.89 -16.78 10.87
CA LYS A 212 37.69 -17.82 11.89
C LYS A 212 36.21 -18.10 12.14
N ASP A 213 35.38 -17.07 12.21
CA ASP A 213 33.93 -17.21 12.38
C ASP A 213 33.33 -18.02 11.20
N ILE A 214 33.73 -17.72 9.95
CA ILE A 214 33.36 -18.48 8.74
C ILE A 214 33.80 -19.96 8.83
N GLN A 215 35.02 -20.24 9.30
CA GLN A 215 35.50 -21.62 9.45
C GLN A 215 34.64 -22.40 10.45
N THR A 216 34.27 -21.81 11.59
CA THR A 216 33.37 -22.44 12.56
C THR A 216 31.95 -22.59 12.00
N GLU A 217 31.40 -21.59 11.29
CA GLU A 217 30.10 -21.70 10.61
C GLU A 217 30.08 -22.85 9.59
N VAL A 218 31.13 -23.01 8.79
CA VAL A 218 31.24 -24.12 7.82
C VAL A 218 31.33 -25.47 8.54
N GLU A 219 32.15 -25.60 9.58
CA GLU A 219 32.28 -26.83 10.37
C GLU A 219 30.96 -27.25 11.03
N ASP A 220 30.22 -26.32 11.62
CA ASP A 220 28.89 -26.58 12.21
C ASP A 220 27.87 -27.05 11.16
N ILE A 221 27.86 -26.45 9.97
CA ILE A 221 26.99 -26.87 8.86
C ILE A 221 27.38 -28.27 8.37
N GLU A 222 28.68 -28.53 8.14
CA GLU A 222 29.18 -29.83 7.70
C GLU A 222 28.87 -30.94 8.72
N ASN A 223 29.05 -30.67 10.02
CA ASN A 223 28.66 -31.58 11.10
C ASN A 223 27.14 -31.86 11.11
N SER A 224 26.30 -30.84 10.96
CA SER A 224 24.84 -31.00 10.86
C SER A 224 24.46 -31.84 9.63
N MET A 225 25.12 -31.60 8.49
CA MET A 225 24.90 -32.35 7.24
C MET A 225 25.33 -33.81 7.35
N ASN A 226 26.45 -34.11 8.02
CA ASN A 226 26.93 -35.46 8.28
C ASN A 226 25.95 -36.26 9.17
N LEU A 227 25.43 -35.64 10.24
CA LEU A 227 24.37 -36.25 11.06
C LEU A 227 23.10 -36.55 10.25
N ARG A 228 22.71 -35.63 9.35
CA ARG A 228 21.58 -35.85 8.44
C ARG A 228 21.87 -36.97 7.43
N LEU A 229 23.10 -37.09 6.89
CA LEU A 229 23.50 -38.17 5.98
C LEU A 229 23.36 -39.56 6.64
N LEU A 230 23.83 -39.72 7.88
CA LEU A 230 23.62 -40.95 8.66
C LEU A 230 22.13 -41.24 8.82
N LYS A 231 21.31 -40.22 9.09
CA LYS A 231 19.86 -40.40 9.21
C LYS A 231 19.18 -40.73 7.88
N ILE A 232 19.64 -40.18 6.76
CA ILE A 232 19.19 -40.50 5.40
C ILE A 232 19.48 -41.97 5.08
N GLN A 233 20.64 -42.50 5.47
CA GLN A 233 20.99 -43.91 5.30
C GLN A 233 20.08 -44.84 6.11
N ASP A 234 19.84 -44.55 7.39
CA ASP A 234 18.87 -45.28 8.24
C ASP A 234 17.46 -45.29 7.61
N LEU A 235 16.97 -44.14 7.17
CA LEU A 235 15.64 -44.00 6.56
C LEU A 235 15.55 -44.74 5.20
N LYS A 236 16.59 -44.70 4.36
CA LYS A 236 16.67 -45.48 3.11
C LYS A 236 16.70 -46.98 3.39
N SER A 237 17.43 -47.43 4.41
CA SER A 237 17.48 -48.84 4.83
C SER A 237 16.09 -49.34 5.26
N ARG A 238 15.38 -48.57 6.09
CA ARG A 238 13.99 -48.87 6.50
C ARG A 238 13.02 -48.87 5.32
N SER A 239 13.13 -47.90 4.41
CA SER A 239 12.31 -47.85 3.20
C SER A 239 12.48 -49.13 2.35
N SER A 240 13.72 -49.57 2.14
CA SER A 240 14.06 -50.82 1.45
C SER A 240 13.58 -52.08 2.19
N GLN A 241 13.57 -52.07 3.53
CA GLN A 241 13.00 -53.18 4.31
C GLN A 241 11.49 -53.29 4.07
N TRP A 242 10.75 -52.19 4.25
CA TRP A 242 9.31 -52.17 3.97
C TRP A 242 8.97 -52.50 2.51
N GLN A 243 9.87 -52.19 1.56
CA GLN A 243 9.71 -52.57 0.15
C GLN A 243 9.96 -54.07 -0.10
N ARG A 244 10.79 -54.75 0.73
CA ARG A 244 10.87 -56.23 0.74
C ARG A 244 9.63 -56.84 1.38
N ASP A 245 9.16 -56.27 2.48
CA ASP A 245 7.94 -56.74 3.18
C ASP A 245 6.70 -56.63 2.28
N TYR A 246 6.62 -55.57 1.46
CA TYR A 246 5.63 -55.44 0.38
C TYR A 246 5.65 -56.63 -0.60
N SER A 247 6.83 -56.98 -1.11
CA SER A 247 7.00 -58.08 -2.07
C SER A 247 6.70 -59.46 -1.47
N LEU A 248 6.91 -59.63 -0.16
CA LEU A 248 6.63 -60.87 0.58
C LEU A 248 5.18 -60.98 1.09
N ALA A 249 4.46 -59.86 1.18
CA ALA A 249 3.09 -59.83 1.68
C ALA A 249 2.11 -60.57 0.76
N ARG A 250 1.28 -61.44 1.35
CA ARG A 250 0.29 -62.28 0.64
C ARG A 250 -1.12 -61.69 0.60
N GLY A 251 -1.41 -60.64 1.37
CA GLY A 251 -2.72 -59.98 1.40
C GLY A 251 -2.64 -58.48 1.13
N ASP A 252 -3.63 -57.93 0.44
CA ASP A 252 -3.58 -56.56 -0.09
C ASP A 252 -3.47 -55.49 1.01
N LYS A 253 -4.17 -55.65 2.13
CA LYS A 253 -4.03 -54.74 3.30
C LYS A 253 -2.61 -54.71 3.88
N GLN A 254 -1.85 -55.81 3.76
CA GLN A 254 -0.46 -55.86 4.21
C GLN A 254 0.47 -55.19 3.19
N ARG A 255 0.20 -55.38 1.90
CA ARG A 255 0.90 -54.69 0.79
C ARG A 255 0.71 -53.19 0.87
N GLU A 256 -0.53 -52.71 0.94
CA GLU A 256 -0.87 -51.28 1.05
C GLU A 256 -0.14 -50.62 2.24
N LYS A 257 -0.19 -51.26 3.42
CA LYS A 257 0.51 -50.80 4.62
C LYS A 257 2.03 -50.75 4.42
N ALA A 258 2.62 -51.78 3.82
CA ALA A 258 4.07 -51.83 3.58
C ALA A 258 4.53 -50.79 2.55
N LEU A 259 3.76 -50.58 1.49
CA LEU A 259 3.99 -49.53 0.49
C LEU A 259 3.95 -48.14 1.14
N GLY A 260 2.92 -47.85 1.94
CA GLY A 260 2.76 -46.56 2.63
C GLY A 260 3.91 -46.25 3.59
N TYR A 261 4.39 -47.23 4.38
CA TYR A 261 5.58 -47.02 5.21
C TYR A 261 6.85 -46.85 4.39
N SER A 262 7.05 -47.65 3.34
CA SER A 262 8.22 -47.53 2.46
C SER A 262 8.32 -46.13 1.85
N GLN A 263 7.20 -45.61 1.34
CA GLN A 263 7.07 -44.24 0.82
C GLN A 263 7.36 -43.20 1.93
N MET A 264 6.71 -43.30 3.09
CA MET A 264 6.92 -42.34 4.20
C MET A 264 8.40 -42.25 4.64
N TYR A 265 9.12 -43.37 4.69
CA TYR A 265 10.55 -43.37 5.02
C TYR A 265 11.40 -42.77 3.90
N ARG A 266 11.06 -43.02 2.64
CA ARG A 266 11.70 -42.41 1.46
C ARG A 266 11.54 -40.88 1.45
N ASP A 267 10.36 -40.38 1.80
CA ASP A 267 10.06 -38.95 1.85
C ASP A 267 10.83 -38.22 2.94
N LYS A 268 10.92 -38.85 4.12
CA LYS A 268 11.72 -38.33 5.23
C LYS A 268 13.21 -38.30 4.85
N ALA A 269 13.71 -39.30 4.11
CA ALA A 269 15.07 -39.29 3.59
C ALA A 269 15.27 -38.18 2.55
N GLN A 270 14.30 -37.95 1.65
CA GLN A 270 14.44 -36.91 0.62
C GLN A 270 14.41 -35.49 1.21
N LYS A 271 13.53 -35.21 2.19
CA LYS A 271 13.50 -33.91 2.88
C LYS A 271 14.82 -33.57 3.57
N LEU A 272 15.50 -34.56 4.13
CA LEU A 272 16.84 -34.37 4.72
C LEU A 272 17.93 -34.17 3.64
N ASN A 273 17.80 -34.83 2.48
CA ASN A 273 18.65 -34.60 1.32
C ASN A 273 18.52 -33.15 0.81
N ASP A 274 17.29 -32.63 0.70
CA ASP A 274 17.03 -31.26 0.25
C ASP A 274 17.66 -30.24 1.21
N LEU A 275 17.48 -30.43 2.53
CA LEU A 275 18.13 -29.60 3.57
C LEU A 275 19.67 -29.68 3.55
N ASN A 276 20.26 -30.76 3.04
CA ASN A 276 21.71 -30.87 2.81
C ASN A 276 22.14 -30.15 1.53
N SER A 277 21.30 -30.13 0.50
CA SER A 277 21.52 -29.31 -0.71
C SER A 277 21.56 -27.82 -0.37
N ASP A 278 20.63 -27.35 0.48
CA ASP A 278 20.63 -25.96 0.95
C ASP A 278 21.88 -25.64 1.79
N GLY A 279 22.32 -26.58 2.64
CA GLY A 279 23.58 -26.47 3.39
C GLY A 279 24.80 -26.30 2.49
N ASN A 280 24.91 -27.09 1.41
CA ASN A 280 25.98 -26.92 0.40
C ASN A 280 25.98 -25.53 -0.25
N LEU A 281 24.81 -24.95 -0.53
CA LEU A 281 24.70 -23.60 -1.09
C LEU A 281 25.18 -22.51 -0.12
N VAL A 282 24.94 -22.70 1.19
CA VAL A 282 25.45 -21.80 2.23
C VAL A 282 26.97 -21.95 2.36
N ILE A 283 27.50 -23.18 2.41
CA ILE A 283 28.96 -23.44 2.44
C ILE A 283 29.65 -22.83 1.22
N ALA A 284 29.10 -23.00 0.01
CA ALA A 284 29.69 -22.43 -1.21
C ALA A 284 29.77 -20.89 -1.14
N ARG A 285 28.75 -20.22 -0.59
CA ARG A 285 28.78 -18.77 -0.35
C ARG A 285 29.82 -18.39 0.70
N LEU A 286 29.85 -19.08 1.84
CA LEU A 286 30.81 -18.83 2.92
C LEU A 286 32.26 -19.00 2.45
N ARG A 287 32.54 -20.01 1.61
CA ARG A 287 33.86 -20.19 1.00
C ARG A 287 34.21 -19.09 -0.02
N SER A 288 33.24 -18.56 -0.76
CA SER A 288 33.44 -17.38 -1.61
C SER A 288 33.76 -16.12 -0.79
N GLU A 289 33.09 -15.93 0.35
CA GLU A 289 33.40 -14.85 1.30
C GLU A 289 34.80 -15.03 1.93
N GLU A 290 35.17 -16.27 2.26
CA GLU A 290 36.51 -16.64 2.75
C GLU A 290 37.61 -16.34 1.72
N GLU A 291 37.41 -16.68 0.44
CA GLU A 291 38.36 -16.37 -0.63
C GLU A 291 38.55 -14.87 -0.84
N ASP A 292 37.46 -14.10 -0.81
CA ASP A 292 37.55 -12.64 -0.94
C ASP A 292 38.23 -12.00 0.27
N LEU A 293 37.99 -12.50 1.49
CA LEU A 293 38.69 -12.05 2.69
C LEU A 293 40.17 -12.42 2.69
N LYS A 294 40.53 -13.60 2.19
CA LYS A 294 41.93 -14.00 1.97
C LYS A 294 42.63 -13.09 0.97
N LYS A 295 41.98 -12.68 -0.13
CA LYS A 295 42.50 -11.68 -1.07
C LYS A 295 42.71 -10.33 -0.37
N MET A 296 41.76 -9.88 0.46
CA MET A 296 41.86 -8.61 1.22
C MET A 296 42.96 -8.63 2.30
N GLN A 297 43.38 -9.81 2.77
CA GLN A 297 44.50 -9.95 3.70
C GLN A 297 45.88 -9.80 3.03
N GLN A 298 45.97 -9.97 1.70
CA GLN A 298 47.22 -9.79 0.96
C GLN A 298 47.44 -8.33 0.56
N PRO A 299 48.58 -7.70 0.92
CA PRO A 299 48.86 -6.32 0.54
C PRO A 299 49.24 -6.23 -0.95
N GLY A 300 48.25 -6.09 -1.83
CA GLY A 300 48.46 -5.90 -3.27
C GLY A 300 47.28 -6.17 -4.20
N GLY A 301 46.08 -6.51 -3.68
CA GLY A 301 44.85 -6.76 -4.46
C GLY A 301 43.80 -5.66 -4.40
#